data_AF-A0A1B7HR10-F1
#
_entry.id   AF-A0A1B7HR10-F1
#
_cell.length_a   1.000
_cell.length_b   1.000
_cell.length_c   1.000
_cell.angle_alpha   90.00
_cell.angle_beta   90.00
_cell.angle_gamma   90.00
#
_symmetry.space_group_name_H-M   'P 1'
#
loop_
_entity.id
_entity.type
_entity.pdbx_description
1 polymer ?
#
loop_
_entity_poly.entity_id
_entity_poly.type
_entity_poly.pdbx_seq_one_letter_code
_entity_poly.pdbx_strand_id
1 'polypeptide(L)'
;MLTVQRYDDDATLVTAAVSGQAYAVATSATLVNQIKKQNPKLNFEPKMTLTVFDLAIGLQKNQPELKEKLNAWIETNIKNGKLNAIYEKYHGEPIPQEILNR
;
A
#
# COMPACT_ATOMS: atom_id res chain seq x y z
N MET A 1 20.52 7.15 -20.58
CA MET A 1 20.64 5.82 -19.94
C MET A 1 19.68 5.82 -18.76
N LEU A 2 18.76 4.86 -18.68
CA LEU A 2 17.86 4.73 -17.52
C LEU A 2 18.64 4.05 -16.39
N THR A 3 18.63 4.65 -15.20
CA THR A 3 19.21 4.07 -13.99
C THR A 3 18.10 3.64 -13.04
N VAL A 4 18.29 2.48 -12.41
CA VAL A 4 17.38 2.01 -11.36
C VAL A 4 18.11 2.17 -10.04
N GLN A 5 17.60 3.05 -9.19
CA GLN A 5 18.14 3.30 -7.85
C GLN A 5 17.23 2.65 -6.81
N ARG A 6 17.84 1.89 -5.89
CA ARG A 6 17.17 1.42 -4.68
C ARG A 6 17.31 2.48 -3.59
N TYR A 7 16.21 2.75 -2.91
CA TYR A 7 16.15 3.55 -1.69
C TYR A 7 15.96 2.62 -0.49
N ASP A 8 16.46 3.03 0.67
CA ASP A 8 16.41 2.22 1.89
C ASP A 8 15.01 2.23 2.53
N ASP A 9 14.24 3.30 2.30
CA ASP A 9 12.89 3.49 2.84
C ASP A 9 11.99 4.33 1.91
N ASP A 10 10.70 4.39 2.25
CA ASP A 10 9.72 5.18 1.50
C ASP A 10 9.95 6.70 1.63
N ALA A 11 10.50 7.18 2.75
CA ALA A 11 10.69 8.61 2.99
C ALA A 11 11.77 9.19 2.06
N THR A 12 12.87 8.47 1.87
CA THR A 12 13.96 8.81 0.97
C THR A 12 13.50 8.71 -0.49
N LEU A 13 12.72 7.68 -0.86
CA LEU A 13 12.09 7.57 -2.18
C LEU A 13 11.17 8.75 -2.47
N VAL A 14 10.28 9.12 -1.53
CA VAL A 14 9.37 10.26 -1.68
C VAL A 14 10.17 11.55 -1.82
N THR A 15 11.24 11.74 -1.04
CA THR A 15 12.11 12.92 -1.14
C THR A 15 12.76 13.02 -2.51
N ALA A 16 13.25 11.90 -3.06
CA ALA A 16 13.83 11.88 -4.40
C ALA A 16 12.78 12.19 -5.49
N ALA A 17 11.54 11.71 -5.34
CA ALA A 17 10.45 12.04 -6.26
C ALA A 17 10.08 13.53 -6.18
N VAL A 18 9.85 14.06 -4.98
CA VAL A 18 9.40 15.45 -4.73
C VAL A 18 10.44 16.49 -5.14
N SER A 19 11.73 16.15 -5.04
CA SER A 19 12.84 17.00 -5.49
C SER A 19 13.12 16.90 -7.00
N GLY A 20 12.47 15.99 -7.72
CA GLY A 20 12.69 15.75 -9.14
C GLY A 20 13.93 14.92 -9.46
N GLN A 21 14.61 14.35 -8.46
CA GLN A 21 15.74 13.42 -8.65
C GLN A 21 15.27 12.10 -9.26
N ALA A 22 14.07 11.64 -8.91
CA ALA A 22 13.43 10.47 -9.51
C ALA A 22 12.33 10.90 -10.48
N TYR A 23 12.45 10.52 -11.75
CA TYR A 23 11.42 10.75 -12.77
C TYR A 23 10.22 9.81 -12.65
N ALA A 24 10.47 8.58 -12.17
CA ALA A 24 9.44 7.57 -11.91
C ALA A 24 9.76 6.85 -10.60
N VAL A 25 8.71 6.38 -9.92
CA VAL A 25 8.83 5.58 -8.71
C VAL A 25 7.94 4.33 -8.80
N ALA A 26 8.43 3.23 -8.22
CA ALA A 26 7.66 2.01 -8.02
C ALA A 26 7.24 1.94 -6.54
N THR A 27 6.01 2.31 -6.24
CA THR A 27 5.50 2.43 -4.86
C THR A 27 3.99 2.27 -4.81
N SER A 28 3.39 2.38 -3.62
CA SER A 28 1.93 2.31 -3.43
C SER A 28 1.21 3.54 -3.97
N ALA A 29 -0.07 3.37 -4.35
CA ALA A 29 -0.93 4.48 -4.77
C ALA A 29 -1.04 5.57 -3.68
N THR A 30 -1.03 5.16 -2.41
CA THR A 30 -1.04 6.08 -1.26
C THR A 30 0.17 7.01 -1.25
N LEU A 31 1.37 6.48 -1.51
CA LEU A 31 2.59 7.28 -1.58
C LEU A 31 2.65 8.15 -2.83
N VAL A 32 2.14 7.67 -3.96
CA VAL A 32 1.96 8.51 -5.16
C VAL A 32 1.05 9.72 -4.85
N ASN A 33 -0.07 9.50 -4.15
CA ASN A 33 -0.96 10.58 -3.72
C ASN A 33 -0.29 11.55 -2.73
N GLN A 34 0.57 11.05 -1.85
CA GLN A 34 1.38 11.89 -0.96
C GLN A 34 2.37 12.76 -1.73
N ILE A 35 3.07 12.20 -2.73
CA ILE A 35 4.00 12.96 -3.59
C ILE A 35 3.24 14.08 -4.32
N LYS A 36 2.07 13.78 -4.91
CA LYS A 36 1.21 14.79 -5.56
C LYS A 36 0.82 15.91 -4.60
N LYS A 37 0.46 15.60 -3.34
CA LYS A 37 0.10 16.60 -2.33
C LYS A 37 1.28 17.48 -1.94
N GLN A 38 2.49 16.91 -1.84
CA GLN A 38 3.69 17.66 -1.46
C GLN A 38 4.22 18.53 -2.60
N ASN A 39 4.15 18.07 -3.85
CA ASN A 39 4.54 18.87 -5.01
C ASN A 39 3.57 18.65 -6.19
N PRO A 40 2.47 19.42 -6.25
CA PRO A 40 1.44 19.28 -7.29
C PRO A 40 1.94 19.55 -8.72
N LYS A 41 3.11 20.19 -8.87
CA LYS A 41 3.68 20.52 -10.19
C LYS A 41 4.27 19.30 -10.91
N LEU A 42 4.56 18.22 -10.19
CA LEU A 42 5.33 17.09 -10.74
C LEU A 42 4.50 16.03 -11.47
N ASN A 43 3.18 16.23 -11.66
CA ASN A 43 2.30 15.34 -12.44
C ASN A 43 2.50 13.82 -12.21
N PHE A 44 2.92 13.41 -11.00
CA PHE A 44 3.00 12.00 -10.66
C PHE A 44 1.60 11.40 -10.72
N GLU A 45 1.47 10.22 -11.32
CA GLU A 45 0.22 9.48 -11.36
C GLU A 45 0.50 7.97 -11.44
N PRO A 46 -0.41 7.14 -10.90
CA PRO A 46 -0.33 5.70 -11.09
C PRO A 46 -0.39 5.38 -12.59
N LYS A 47 0.55 4.55 -13.08
CA LYS A 47 0.60 4.13 -14.49
C LYS A 47 0.20 2.67 -14.70
N MET A 48 0.62 1.80 -13.77
CA MET A 48 0.30 0.39 -13.81
C MET A 48 0.47 -0.22 -12.42
N THR A 49 -0.31 -1.26 -12.14
CA THR A 49 -0.09 -2.13 -10.97
C THR A 49 1.05 -3.09 -11.29
N LEU A 50 2.11 -3.07 -10.48
CA LEU A 50 3.24 -4.00 -10.63
C LEU A 50 2.94 -5.37 -10.03
N THR A 51 2.36 -5.37 -8.82
CA THR A 51 1.92 -6.58 -8.13
C THR A 51 0.91 -6.21 -7.05
N VAL A 52 0.04 -7.15 -6.70
CA VAL A 52 -0.85 -7.06 -5.54
C VAL A 52 -0.25 -7.92 -4.43
N PHE A 53 0.09 -7.31 -3.30
CA PHE A 53 0.69 -8.02 -2.17
C PHE A 53 -0.36 -8.46 -1.15
N ASP A 54 -0.28 -9.71 -0.70
CA ASP A 54 -1.05 -10.21 0.44
C ASP A 54 -0.41 -9.68 1.73
N LEU A 55 -0.98 -8.63 2.30
CA LEU A 55 -0.55 -8.11 3.60
C LEU A 55 -1.19 -8.94 4.72
N ALA A 56 -0.37 -9.41 5.66
CA ALA A 56 -0.79 -10.24 6.77
C ALA A 56 -0.28 -9.70 8.11
N ILE A 57 -0.93 -10.12 9.20
CA ILE A 57 -0.49 -9.82 10.56
C ILE A 57 0.62 -10.81 10.94
N GLY A 58 1.82 -10.30 11.21
CA GLY A 58 2.93 -11.11 11.72
C GLY A 58 2.68 -11.52 13.17
N LEU A 59 2.82 -12.82 13.48
CA LEU A 59 2.62 -13.37 14.82
C LEU A 59 3.85 -14.18 15.26
N GLN A 60 4.08 -14.24 16.57
CA GLN A 60 5.03 -15.19 17.11
C GLN A 60 4.57 -16.62 16.81
N LYS A 61 5.53 -17.51 16.56
CA LYS A 61 5.24 -18.93 16.29
C LYS A 61 4.50 -19.56 17.47
N ASN A 62 3.68 -20.57 17.16
CA ASN A 62 2.95 -21.40 18.12
C ASN A 62 1.91 -20.65 18.98
N GLN A 63 1.22 -19.65 18.40
CA GLN A 63 0.08 -18.97 19.03
C GLN A 63 -1.25 -19.26 18.28
N PRO A 64 -1.77 -20.50 18.33
CA PRO A 64 -2.93 -20.89 17.52
C PRO A 64 -4.20 -20.13 17.90
N GLU A 65 -4.47 -19.91 19.19
CA GLU A 65 -5.68 -19.20 19.64
C GLU A 65 -5.67 -17.72 19.22
N LEU A 66 -4.52 -17.05 19.29
CA LEU A 66 -4.41 -15.66 18.83
C LEU A 66 -4.57 -15.58 17.31
N LYS A 67 -3.94 -16.49 16.57
CA LYS A 67 -4.09 -16.58 15.11
C LYS A 67 -5.56 -16.76 14.73
N GLU A 68 -6.27 -17.67 15.39
CA GLU A 68 -7.69 -17.92 15.12
C GLU A 68 -8.54 -16.69 15.41
N LYS A 69 -8.34 -16.04 16.56
CA LYS A 69 -9.07 -14.80 16.92
C LYS A 69 -8.84 -13.69 15.90
N LEU A 70 -7.61 -13.49 15.45
CA LEU A 70 -7.29 -12.46 14.45
C LEU A 70 -7.89 -12.79 13.09
N ASN A 71 -7.81 -14.04 12.64
CA ASN A 71 -8.44 -14.47 11.40
C ASN A 71 -9.96 -14.28 11.45
N ALA A 72 -10.62 -14.70 12.53
CA ALA A 72 -12.06 -14.50 12.71
C ALA A 72 -12.46 -13.02 12.70
N TRP A 73 -11.62 -12.15 13.30
CA TRP A 73 -11.82 -10.71 13.24
C TRP A 73 -11.68 -10.17 11.81
N ILE A 74 -10.66 -10.60 11.06
CA ILE A 74 -10.45 -10.19 9.65
C ILE A 74 -11.67 -10.61 8.82
N GLU A 75 -12.08 -11.88 8.88
CA GLU A 75 -13.23 -12.39 8.12
C GLU A 75 -14.52 -11.63 8.44
N THR A 76 -14.77 -11.39 9.72
CA THR A 76 -15.95 -10.63 10.16
C THR A 76 -15.96 -9.23 9.57
N ASN A 77 -14.81 -8.54 9.56
CA ASN A 77 -14.72 -7.17 9.08
C ASN A 77 -14.59 -7.04 7.57
N ILE A 78 -14.19 -8.10 6.86
CA ILE A 78 -14.36 -8.21 5.41
C ILE A 78 -15.85 -8.34 5.09
N LYS A 79 -16.55 -9.33 5.68
CA LYS A 79 -17.97 -9.62 5.41
C LYS A 79 -18.89 -8.44 5.70
N ASN A 80 -18.61 -7.69 6.77
CA ASN A 80 -19.43 -6.52 7.15
C ASN A 80 -18.98 -5.20 6.50
N GLY A 81 -17.95 -5.23 5.63
CA GLY A 81 -17.44 -4.06 4.90
C GLY A 81 -16.61 -3.06 5.72
N LYS A 82 -16.46 -3.24 7.04
CA LYS A 82 -15.68 -2.32 7.88
C LYS A 82 -14.21 -2.28 7.51
N LEU A 83 -13.61 -3.43 7.18
CA LEU A 83 -12.21 -3.45 6.80
C LEU A 83 -11.99 -2.72 5.47
N ASN A 84 -12.91 -2.90 4.51
CA ASN A 84 -12.88 -2.15 3.26
C ASN A 84 -13.03 -0.63 3.49
N ALA A 85 -13.97 -0.21 4.35
CA ALA A 85 -14.15 1.20 4.69
C ALA A 85 -12.90 1.82 5.36
N ILE A 86 -12.22 1.06 6.22
CA ILE A 86 -10.94 1.48 6.80
C ILE A 86 -9.89 1.63 5.70
N TYR A 87 -9.78 0.65 4.82
CA TYR A 87 -8.81 0.65 3.73
C TYR A 87 -9.02 1.85 2.80
N GLU A 88 -10.25 2.10 2.34
CA GLU A 88 -10.60 3.25 1.51
C GLU A 88 -10.27 4.58 2.19
N LYS A 89 -10.57 4.72 3.48
CA LYS A 89 -10.29 5.96 4.23
C LYS A 89 -8.80 6.33 4.21
N TYR A 90 -7.90 5.35 4.32
CA TYR A 90 -6.46 5.60 4.45
C TYR A 90 -5.70 5.45 3.14
N HIS A 91 -6.21 4.67 2.18
CA HIS A 91 -5.54 4.40 0.91
C HIS A 91 -6.20 5.08 -0.30
N GLY A 92 -7.46 5.50 -0.18
CA GLY A 92 -8.21 6.21 -1.22
C GLY A 92 -8.90 5.30 -2.26
N GLU A 93 -8.76 3.98 -2.11
CA GLU A 93 -9.29 2.96 -3.03
C GLU A 93 -9.79 1.76 -2.21
N PRO A 94 -10.75 0.95 -2.73
CA PRO A 94 -11.20 -0.27 -2.06
C PRO A 94 -10.09 -1.33 -2.00
N ILE A 95 -10.25 -2.29 -1.08
CA ILE A 95 -9.42 -3.49 -1.08
C ILE A 95 -9.59 -4.19 -2.44
N PRO A 96 -8.50 -4.55 -3.15
CA PRO A 96 -8.60 -5.22 -4.44
C PRO A 96 -9.48 -6.46 -4.37
N GLN A 97 -10.37 -6.62 -5.34
CA GLN A 97 -11.27 -7.78 -5.40
C GLN A 97 -10.52 -9.11 -5.45
N GLU A 98 -9.33 -9.14 -6.05
CA GLU A 98 -8.46 -10.31 -6.04
C GLU A 98 -8.06 -10.76 -4.62
N ILE A 99 -7.91 -9.82 -3.67
CA ILE A 99 -7.64 -10.15 -2.27
C ILE A 99 -8.89 -10.68 -1.57
N LEU A 100 -10.06 -10.11 -1.88
CA LEU A 100 -11.33 -10.49 -1.25
C LEU A 100 -11.86 -11.86 -1.72
N ASN A 101 -11.47 -12.28 -2.92
CA ASN A 101 -11.98 -13.48 -3.58
C ASN A 101 -11.01 -14.68 -3.54
N ARG A 102 -9.91 -14.58 -2.78
CA ARG A 102 -8.95 -15.67 -2.59
C ARG A 102 -9.36 -16.66 -1.50
#